data_AF-A0A0Q7YHZ1-F1
#
_entry.id   AF-A0A0Q7YHZ1-F1
#
_cell.length_a   1.000
_cell.length_b   1.000
_cell.length_c   1.000
_cell.angle_alpha   90.00
_cell.angle_beta   90.00
_cell.angle_gamma   90.00
#
_symmetry.space_group_name_H-M   'P 1'
#
loop_
_entity.id
_entity.type
_entity.pdbx_description
1 polymer ?
#
loop_
_entity_poly.entity_id
_entity_poly.type
_entity_poly.pdbx_seq_one_letter_code
_entity_poly.pdbx_strand_id
1 'polypeptide(L)'
;MIADYKLFHGAVLAEVVHELSRPVAIDELREDGRLSSYVLNDRVGLYIKHSSQRLRPWSFTFTPANLEELRELRSRCEPVFVAFVGQMMGIVCLSWVEMMTILDEGDSGQAWVRIDRPRGKQFSVYGAKGALRTKTPYGVDCLVAELGEDSTQASDQELKPQSSEAGPFSLGWFRRRNE
;
A
#
# COMPACT_ATOMS: atom_id res chain seq x y z
N MET A 1 7.97 25.95 8.11
CA MET A 1 8.74 24.67 8.07
C MET A 1 7.73 23.55 7.83
N ILE A 2 7.97 22.67 6.88
CA ILE A 2 7.09 21.51 6.64
C ILE A 2 7.31 20.52 7.79
N ALA A 3 6.24 19.96 8.35
CA ALA A 3 6.37 18.98 9.43
C ALA A 3 7.06 17.70 8.93
N ASP A 4 7.96 17.13 9.73
CA ASP A 4 8.75 15.94 9.38
C ASP A 4 7.92 14.80 8.78
N TYR A 5 6.76 14.49 9.39
CA TYR A 5 5.90 13.42 8.87
C TYR A 5 5.44 13.71 7.44
N LYS A 6 5.09 14.96 7.11
CA LYS A 6 4.70 15.32 5.74
C LYS A 6 5.88 15.19 4.77
N LEU A 7 7.10 15.56 5.19
CA LEU A 7 8.30 15.38 4.37
C LEU A 7 8.55 13.91 4.07
N PHE A 8 8.53 13.06 5.10
CA PHE A 8 8.83 11.64 4.96
C PHE A 8 7.71 10.87 4.25
N HIS A 9 6.46 11.20 4.51
CA HIS A 9 5.33 10.55 3.83
C HIS A 9 5.30 10.97 2.37
N GLY A 10 5.53 12.25 2.08
CA GLY A 10 5.70 12.73 0.70
C GLY A 10 6.81 11.98 -0.05
N ALA A 11 7.93 11.66 0.60
CA ALA A 11 8.99 10.86 -0.01
C ALA A 11 8.53 9.43 -0.35
N VAL A 12 7.80 8.77 0.54
CA VAL A 12 7.26 7.42 0.29
C VAL A 12 6.21 7.44 -0.83
N LEU A 13 5.26 8.39 -0.79
CA LEU A 13 4.23 8.51 -1.82
C LEU A 13 4.82 8.87 -3.18
N ALA A 14 5.85 9.73 -3.22
CA ALA A 14 6.57 10.04 -4.44
C ALA A 14 7.29 8.80 -5.01
N GLU A 15 7.91 7.98 -4.17
CA GLU A 15 8.54 6.71 -4.58
C GLU A 15 7.49 5.76 -5.18
N VAL A 16 6.35 5.58 -4.51
CA VAL A 16 5.24 4.74 -5.01
C VAL A 16 4.78 5.20 -6.39
N VAL A 17 4.54 6.50 -6.57
CA VAL A 17 4.11 7.06 -7.86
C VAL A 17 5.20 6.95 -8.92
N HIS A 18 6.48 7.05 -8.54
CA HIS A 18 7.60 6.94 -9.48
C HIS A 18 7.78 5.53 -10.04
N GLU A 19 7.64 4.52 -9.19
CA GLU A 19 7.84 3.10 -9.54
C GLU A 19 6.61 2.49 -10.25
N LEU A 20 5.42 3.07 -10.04
CA LEU A 20 4.21 2.63 -10.73
C LEU A 20 4.17 3.10 -12.18
N SER A 21 3.81 2.17 -13.08
CA SER A 21 3.58 2.46 -14.49
C SER A 21 2.15 2.95 -14.79
N ARG A 22 1.30 3.06 -13.76
CA ARG A 22 -0.13 3.35 -13.88
C ARG A 22 -0.64 4.27 -12.76
N PRO A 23 -1.81 4.92 -12.94
CA PRO A 23 -2.39 5.77 -11.92
C PRO A 23 -2.67 5.00 -10.61
N VAL A 24 -2.58 5.71 -9.49
CA VAL A 24 -2.94 5.22 -8.16
C VAL A 24 -3.81 6.27 -7.48
N ALA A 25 -4.95 5.84 -6.94
CA ALA A 25 -5.76 6.65 -6.03
C ALA A 25 -5.19 6.53 -4.62
N ILE A 26 -5.12 7.65 -3.90
CA ILE A 26 -4.55 7.73 -2.55
C ILE A 26 -5.50 8.51 -1.67
N ASP A 27 -6.08 7.82 -0.70
CA ASP A 27 -6.96 8.38 0.32
C ASP A 27 -6.35 8.21 1.72
N GLU A 28 -6.85 8.99 2.67
CA GLU A 28 -6.50 8.87 4.09
C GLU A 28 -7.51 7.94 4.80
N LEU A 29 -7.05 7.12 5.75
CA LEU A 29 -7.94 6.24 6.51
C LEU A 29 -8.92 7.00 7.41
N ARG A 30 -8.48 8.12 8.00
CA ARG A 30 -9.18 8.91 9.01
C ARG A 30 -8.87 10.40 8.86
N GLU A 31 -9.90 11.25 8.81
CA GLU A 31 -9.69 12.70 8.80
C GLU A 31 -9.29 13.26 10.18
N ASP A 32 -9.41 12.48 11.25
CA ASP A 32 -9.14 12.90 12.63
C ASP A 32 -7.78 12.41 13.15
N GLY A 33 -6.80 13.33 13.20
CA GLY A 33 -5.54 13.11 13.91
C GLY A 33 -4.29 13.32 13.05
N ARG A 34 -3.23 12.57 13.37
CA ARG A 34 -1.96 12.64 12.62
C ARG A 34 -2.00 11.59 11.52
N LEU A 35 -2.11 12.04 10.28
CA LEU A 35 -2.01 11.22 9.07
C LEU A 35 -0.82 10.25 9.15
N SER A 36 -1.11 8.95 9.30
CA SER A 36 -0.15 7.84 9.18
C SER A 36 -0.62 6.67 8.33
N SER A 37 -1.92 6.61 8.02
CA SER A 37 -2.53 5.50 7.28
C SER A 37 -3.19 6.00 6.01
N TYR A 38 -2.89 5.33 4.91
CA TYR A 38 -3.41 5.61 3.58
C TYR A 38 -4.15 4.39 3.04
N VAL A 39 -5.18 4.64 2.24
CA VAL A 39 -5.88 3.64 1.45
C VAL A 39 -5.54 3.89 -0.02
N LEU A 40 -5.00 2.88 -0.68
CA LEU A 40 -4.57 2.94 -2.07
C LEU A 40 -5.53 2.12 -2.93
N ASN A 41 -6.07 2.74 -4.00
CA ASN A 41 -7.07 2.13 -4.88
C ASN A 41 -8.25 1.48 -4.13
N ASP A 42 -8.73 2.12 -3.06
CA ASP A 42 -9.84 1.64 -2.20
C ASP A 42 -9.66 0.23 -1.58
N ARG A 43 -8.45 -0.34 -1.65
CA ARG A 43 -8.22 -1.75 -1.29
C ARG A 43 -6.94 -1.97 -0.48
N VAL A 44 -5.83 -1.37 -0.88
CA VAL A 44 -4.52 -1.65 -0.30
C VAL A 44 -4.23 -0.67 0.81
N GLY A 45 -3.91 -1.17 2.00
CA GLY A 45 -3.58 -0.31 3.15
C GLY A 45 -2.09 0.00 3.19
N LEU A 46 -1.72 1.27 3.38
CA LEU A 46 -0.33 1.68 3.59
C LEU A 46 -0.21 2.48 4.89
N TYR A 47 0.54 1.94 5.85
CA TYR A 47 0.92 2.66 7.06
C TYR A 47 2.34 3.20 6.93
N ILE A 48 2.55 4.49 7.16
CA ILE A 48 3.88 5.12 7.08
C ILE A 48 4.35 5.53 8.47
N LYS A 49 5.53 5.03 8.85
CA LYS A 49 6.19 5.39 10.10
C LYS A 49 7.56 5.99 9.82
N HIS A 50 7.79 7.21 10.30
CA HIS A 50 9.05 7.90 10.09
C HIS A 50 9.95 7.90 11.34
N SER A 51 11.25 8.05 11.12
CA SER A 51 12.25 8.31 12.15
C SER A 51 13.22 9.39 11.68
N SER A 52 13.42 10.40 12.51
CA SER A 52 14.44 11.45 12.30
C SER A 52 15.81 11.05 12.88
N GLN A 53 15.97 9.81 13.34
CA GLN A 53 17.23 9.32 13.91
C GLN A 53 18.32 9.22 12.83
N ARG A 54 19.48 9.85 13.09
CA ARG A 54 20.59 9.90 12.13
C ARG A 54 21.44 8.63 12.11
N LEU A 55 21.60 7.99 13.27
CA LEU A 55 22.51 6.85 13.45
C LEU A 55 21.75 5.53 13.46
N ARG A 56 22.27 4.54 12.74
CA ARG A 56 21.83 3.15 12.82
C ARG A 56 22.20 2.52 14.19
N PRO A 57 21.45 1.52 14.66
CA PRO A 57 20.19 1.02 14.08
C PRO A 57 19.00 1.96 14.38
N TRP A 58 18.06 2.06 13.43
CA TRP A 58 16.86 2.89 13.56
C TRP A 58 15.76 2.14 14.28
N SER A 59 15.21 2.72 15.34
CA SER A 59 14.15 2.10 16.14
C SER A 59 12.82 2.83 15.97
N PHE A 60 11.75 2.07 15.78
CA PHE A 60 10.39 2.54 15.60
C PHE A 60 9.52 1.92 16.68
N THR A 61 8.83 2.77 17.45
CA THR A 61 7.94 2.32 18.53
C THR A 61 6.49 2.48 18.11
N PHE A 62 5.69 1.43 18.27
CA PHE A 62 4.26 1.41 18.05
C PHE A 62 3.58 1.52 19.40
N THR A 63 2.95 2.68 19.64
CA THR A 63 2.09 2.88 20.81
C THR A 63 0.79 2.09 20.66
N PRO A 64 -0.01 1.90 21.74
CA PRO A 64 -1.31 1.24 21.62
C PRO A 64 -2.21 1.90 20.57
N ALA A 65 -2.17 3.24 20.47
CA ALA A 65 -2.91 3.99 19.47
C ALA A 65 -2.44 3.69 18.03
N ASN A 66 -1.13 3.55 17.80
CA ASN A 66 -0.63 3.17 16.49
C ASN A 66 -1.02 1.73 16.12
N LEU A 67 -1.01 0.82 17.08
CA LEU A 67 -1.41 -0.57 16.86
C LEU A 67 -2.90 -0.66 16.54
N GLU A 68 -3.72 0.13 17.23
CA GLU A 68 -5.15 0.19 16.96
C GLU A 68 -5.46 0.76 15.58
N GLU A 69 -4.80 1.85 15.18
CA GLU A 69 -4.90 2.40 13.83
C GLU A 69 -4.48 1.38 12.77
N LEU A 70 -3.43 0.59 13.04
CA LEU A 70 -2.96 -0.45 12.15
C LEU A 70 -3.97 -1.62 12.02
N ARG A 71 -4.67 -1.97 13.12
CA ARG A 71 -5.78 -2.94 13.10
C ARG A 71 -6.99 -2.40 12.34
N GLU A 72 -7.32 -1.12 12.54
CA GLU A 72 -8.39 -0.45 11.80
C GLU A 72 -8.09 -0.47 10.29
N LEU A 73 -6.86 -0.11 9.89
CA LEU A 73 -6.41 -0.20 8.50
C LEU A 73 -6.56 -1.62 7.95
N ARG A 74 -6.15 -2.63 8.71
CA ARG A 74 -6.28 -4.05 8.33
C ARG A 74 -7.72 -4.54 8.25
N SER A 75 -8.64 -3.96 9.02
CA SER A 75 -10.06 -4.31 8.95
C SER A 75 -10.74 -3.80 7.68
N ARG A 76 -10.21 -2.73 7.07
CA ARG A 76 -10.76 -2.11 5.86
C ARG A 76 -10.02 -2.53 4.59
N CYS A 77 -8.73 -2.81 4.71
CA CYS A 77 -7.85 -3.03 3.57
C CYS A 77 -7.19 -4.41 3.61
N GLU A 78 -7.13 -5.06 2.46
CA GLU A 78 -6.38 -6.29 2.28
C GLU A 78 -5.79 -6.35 0.85
N PRO A 79 -4.45 -6.40 0.71
CA PRO A 79 -3.42 -6.46 1.77
C PRO A 79 -3.07 -5.12 2.43
N VAL A 80 -2.32 -5.18 3.55
CA VAL A 80 -1.74 -4.01 4.26
C VAL A 80 -0.21 -4.07 4.23
N PHE A 81 0.40 -2.91 4.07
CA PHE A 81 1.85 -2.71 4.09
C PHE A 81 2.25 -1.64 5.11
N VAL A 82 3.45 -1.77 5.65
CA VAL A 82 4.05 -0.80 6.58
C VAL A 82 5.37 -0.31 5.98
N ALA A 83 5.42 0.97 5.63
CA ALA A 83 6.62 1.65 5.16
C ALA A 83 7.32 2.34 6.33
N PHE A 84 8.59 2.04 6.51
CA PHE A 84 9.48 2.73 7.42
C PHE A 84 10.39 3.66 6.63
N VAL A 85 10.48 4.90 7.07
CA VAL A 85 11.22 5.94 6.34
C VAL A 85 12.04 6.81 7.27
N GLY A 86 13.22 7.21 6.83
CA GLY A 86 14.05 8.17 7.55
C GLY A 86 15.12 8.75 6.65
N GLN A 87 15.54 10.00 6.92
CA GLN A 87 16.42 10.75 6.01
C GLN A 87 17.73 10.03 5.70
N MET A 88 18.34 9.39 6.70
CA MET A 88 19.60 8.64 6.53
C MET A 88 19.38 7.16 6.24
N MET A 89 18.18 6.65 6.51
CA MET A 89 17.84 5.24 6.35
C MET A 89 17.46 4.94 4.90
N GLY A 90 16.67 5.82 4.29
CA GLY A 90 15.89 5.53 3.10
C GLY A 90 14.51 5.00 3.46
N ILE A 91 13.92 4.22 2.54
CA ILE A 91 12.62 3.57 2.68
C ILE A 91 12.81 2.06 2.75
N VAL A 92 12.07 1.41 3.64
CA VAL A 92 11.90 -0.05 3.64
C VAL A 92 10.42 -0.36 3.89
N CYS A 93 9.83 -1.17 3.02
CA CYS A 93 8.43 -1.55 3.10
C CYS A 93 8.30 -3.02 3.48
N LEU A 94 7.38 -3.33 4.39
CA LEU A 94 7.07 -4.69 4.85
C LEU A 94 5.59 -4.98 4.65
N SER A 95 5.29 -6.21 4.24
CA SER A 95 3.92 -6.72 4.18
C SER A 95 3.36 -6.95 5.59
N TRP A 96 2.04 -7.01 5.71
CA TRP A 96 1.35 -7.41 6.94
C TRP A 96 1.85 -8.74 7.49
N VAL A 97 2.08 -9.72 6.61
CA VAL A 97 2.56 -11.05 6.98
C VAL A 97 3.94 -10.94 7.64
N GLU A 98 4.88 -10.22 7.02
CA GLU A 98 6.21 -9.99 7.59
C GLU A 98 6.13 -9.26 8.94
N MET A 99 5.29 -8.22 9.04
CA MET A 99 5.08 -7.49 10.28
C MET A 99 4.62 -8.40 11.43
N MET A 100 3.67 -9.31 11.17
CA MET A 100 3.16 -10.25 12.18
C MET A 100 4.20 -11.27 12.65
N THR A 101 5.22 -11.56 11.83
CA THR A 101 6.31 -12.46 12.23
C THR A 101 7.28 -11.83 13.24
N ILE A 102 7.38 -10.51 13.30
CA ILE A 102 8.35 -9.80 14.15
C ILE A 102 7.70 -9.00 15.30
N LEU A 103 6.46 -8.54 15.13
CA LEU A 103 5.75 -7.74 16.13
C LEU A 103 5.24 -8.59 17.29
N ASP A 104 5.47 -8.08 18.50
CA ASP A 104 4.83 -8.50 19.74
C ASP A 104 4.64 -7.25 20.61
N GLU A 105 3.46 -7.13 21.21
CA GLU A 105 3.05 -5.99 22.04
C GLU A 105 3.48 -6.18 23.51
N GLY A 106 3.79 -7.43 23.87
CA GLY A 106 4.12 -7.84 25.23
C GLY A 106 3.09 -7.36 26.26
N ASP A 107 3.52 -7.27 27.52
CA ASP A 107 2.64 -6.83 28.62
C ASP A 107 2.38 -5.31 28.62
N SER A 108 3.22 -4.54 27.90
CA SER A 108 3.15 -3.07 27.88
C SER A 108 2.12 -2.52 26.89
N GLY A 109 1.58 -3.37 26.00
CA GLY A 109 0.74 -2.93 24.88
C GLY A 109 1.49 -2.08 23.84
N GLN A 110 2.83 -2.08 23.88
CA GLN A 110 3.70 -1.37 22.95
C GLN A 110 4.56 -2.38 22.20
N ALA A 111 4.69 -2.18 20.89
CA ALA A 111 5.58 -2.97 20.06
C ALA A 111 6.71 -2.11 19.52
N TRP A 112 7.81 -2.74 19.10
CA TRP A 112 8.90 -2.04 18.46
C TRP A 112 9.43 -2.82 17.26
N VAL A 113 9.95 -2.06 16.29
CA VAL A 113 10.68 -2.57 15.14
C VAL A 113 12.00 -1.83 15.06
N ARG A 114 13.10 -2.58 14.93
CA ARG A 114 14.45 -2.05 14.72
C ARG A 114 14.91 -2.44 13.33
N ILE A 115 15.39 -1.45 12.59
CA ILE A 115 15.91 -1.62 11.24
C ILE A 115 17.40 -1.28 11.26
N ASP A 116 18.21 -2.15 10.68
CA ASP A 116 19.64 -1.94 10.53
C ASP A 116 20.09 -2.18 9.09
N ARG A 117 21.03 -1.37 8.62
CA ARG A 117 21.57 -1.45 7.26
C ARG A 117 23.07 -1.16 7.23
N PRO A 118 23.91 -2.16 6.92
CA PRO A 118 25.30 -1.93 6.52
C PRO A 118 25.39 -1.14 5.22
N ARG A 119 26.44 -0.33 5.04
CA ARG A 119 26.65 0.46 3.83
C ARG A 119 26.56 -0.43 2.58
N GLY A 120 25.69 -0.06 1.63
CA GLY A 120 25.51 -0.76 0.36
C GLY A 120 24.82 -2.13 0.44
N LYS A 121 24.27 -2.53 1.60
CA LYS A 121 23.57 -3.83 1.77
C LYS A 121 22.05 -3.65 1.92
N GLN A 122 21.33 -4.75 1.85
CA GLN A 122 19.90 -4.84 2.17
C GLN A 122 19.64 -4.64 3.68
N PHE A 123 18.39 -4.37 4.04
CA PHE A 123 17.97 -4.13 5.41
C PHE A 123 17.83 -5.42 6.22
N SER A 124 18.17 -5.32 7.49
CA SER A 124 17.86 -6.32 8.51
C SER A 124 16.80 -5.75 9.43
N VAL A 125 15.67 -6.43 9.54
CA VAL A 125 14.55 -5.99 10.37
C VAL A 125 14.40 -6.92 11.56
N TYR A 126 14.27 -6.33 12.74
CA TYR A 126 14.12 -7.00 14.02
C TYR A 126 12.87 -6.48 14.72
N GLY A 127 12.19 -7.35 15.43
CA GLY A 127 11.15 -7.01 16.39
C GLY A 127 11.25 -7.91 17.62
N ALA A 128 10.24 -7.84 18.48
CA ALA A 128 10.22 -8.58 19.73
C ALA A 128 10.20 -10.12 19.51
N LYS A 129 9.58 -10.63 18.44
CA LYS A 129 9.59 -12.08 18.10
C LYS A 129 10.88 -12.56 17.43
N GLY A 130 11.84 -11.67 17.17
CA GLY A 130 13.10 -11.98 16.51
C GLY A 130 13.31 -11.18 15.23
N ALA A 131 14.10 -11.73 14.30
CA ALA A 131 14.46 -11.08 13.05
C ALA A 131 13.68 -11.68 11.86
N LEU A 132 13.42 -10.86 10.84
CA LEU A 132 13.02 -11.38 9.55
C LEU A 132 14.11 -12.31 8.99
N ARG A 133 13.68 -13.45 8.45
CA ARG A 133 14.58 -14.46 7.87
C ARG A 133 15.30 -13.93 6.64
N THR A 134 14.57 -13.20 5.80
CA THR A 134 15.07 -12.64 4.55
C THR A 134 15.45 -11.17 4.76
N LYS A 135 16.48 -10.73 4.05
CA LYS A 135 16.85 -9.31 4.01
C LYS A 135 15.89 -8.55 3.11
N THR A 136 15.46 -7.38 3.55
CA THR A 136 14.50 -6.57 2.79
C THR A 136 15.26 -5.60 1.88
N PRO A 137 14.88 -5.49 0.59
CA PRO A 137 15.44 -4.48 -0.30
C PRO A 137 15.08 -3.05 0.15
N TYR A 138 15.73 -2.08 -0.47
CA TYR A 138 15.34 -0.68 -0.34
C TYR A 138 14.11 -0.42 -1.19
N GLY A 139 13.24 0.50 -0.74
CA GLY A 139 12.12 0.99 -1.52
C GLY A 139 10.79 0.34 -1.15
N VAL A 140 9.88 0.33 -2.13
CA VAL A 140 8.46 -0.04 -1.98
C VAL A 140 8.05 -1.17 -2.92
N ASP A 141 8.99 -1.94 -3.45
CA ASP A 141 8.77 -2.97 -4.48
C ASP A 141 7.63 -3.95 -4.13
N CYS A 142 7.55 -4.40 -2.88
CA CYS A 142 6.50 -5.33 -2.45
C CYS A 142 5.08 -4.72 -2.53
N LEU A 143 4.96 -3.42 -2.29
CA LEU A 143 3.72 -2.68 -2.43
C LEU A 143 3.40 -2.41 -3.91
N VAL A 144 4.41 -2.02 -4.69
CA VAL A 144 4.25 -1.74 -6.12
C VAL A 144 3.88 -2.98 -6.91
N ALA A 145 4.46 -4.13 -6.57
CA ALA A 145 4.10 -5.42 -7.16
C ALA A 145 2.61 -5.71 -6.96
N GLU A 146 2.10 -5.55 -5.74
CA GLU A 146 0.69 -5.78 -5.44
C GLU A 146 -0.22 -4.79 -6.17
N LEU A 147 0.13 -3.50 -6.14
CA LEU A 147 -0.57 -2.47 -6.90
C LEU A 147 -0.43 -2.63 -8.42
N GLY A 148 0.41 -3.55 -8.90
CA GLY A 148 0.67 -3.91 -10.30
C GLY A 148 -0.14 -5.11 -10.82
N GLU A 149 -0.58 -6.02 -9.95
CA GLU A 149 -1.31 -7.24 -10.35
C GLU A 149 -2.81 -7.01 -10.65
N ASP A 150 -3.39 -5.95 -10.08
CA ASP A 150 -4.84 -5.69 -10.04
C ASP A 150 -5.57 -5.43 -11.38
N SER A 151 -4.90 -5.33 -12.53
CA SER A 151 -5.57 -5.05 -13.81
C SER A 151 -5.99 -6.29 -14.59
N THR A 152 -5.49 -7.49 -14.26
CA THR A 152 -5.78 -8.70 -15.08
C THR A 152 -7.21 -9.21 -14.91
N GLN A 153 -7.94 -8.80 -13.87
CA GLN A 153 -9.31 -9.28 -13.63
C GLN A 153 -10.42 -8.30 -14.04
N ALA A 154 -10.10 -7.03 -14.30
CA ALA A 154 -11.13 -6.02 -14.64
C ALA A 154 -11.39 -5.89 -16.15
N SER A 155 -10.47 -6.32 -17.02
CA SER A 155 -10.57 -6.14 -18.47
C SER A 155 -11.28 -7.27 -19.23
N ASP A 156 -11.57 -8.41 -18.59
CA ASP A 156 -12.15 -9.60 -19.27
C ASP A 156 -13.68 -9.68 -19.21
N GLN A 157 -14.36 -8.76 -18.51
CA GLN A 157 -15.83 -8.78 -18.41
C GLN A 157 -16.58 -7.80 -19.31
N GLU A 158 -15.89 -6.95 -20.07
CA GLU A 158 -16.56 -5.92 -20.88
C GLU A 158 -16.23 -6.03 -22.37
N LEU A 159 -16.50 -7.20 -22.97
CA LEU A 159 -16.70 -7.35 -24.41
C LEU A 159 -17.43 -8.66 -24.75
N LYS A 160 -18.73 -8.69 -24.49
CA LYS A 160 -19.65 -9.51 -25.32
C LYS A 160 -20.60 -8.57 -26.06
N PRO A 161 -20.36 -8.30 -27.35
CA PRO A 161 -21.43 -7.78 -28.20
C PRO A 161 -22.50 -8.87 -28.30
N GLN A 162 -23.70 -8.60 -27.79
CA GLN A 162 -24.87 -9.43 -28.06
C GLN A 162 -25.22 -9.28 -29.53
N SER A 163 -24.86 -10.28 -30.34
CA SER A 163 -25.38 -10.47 -31.68
C SER A 163 -26.56 -11.43 -31.65
N SER A 164 -27.64 -11.00 -32.31
CA SER A 164 -28.69 -11.82 -32.96
C SER A 164 -29.71 -12.55 -32.07
N GLU A 165 -30.93 -11.99 -32.05
CA GLU A 165 -32.12 -12.77 -32.42
C GLU A 165 -32.86 -12.07 -33.57
N ALA A 166 -32.69 -12.60 -34.78
CA ALA A 166 -33.56 -12.32 -35.91
C ALA A 166 -34.88 -13.09 -35.71
N GLY A 167 -35.96 -12.37 -35.36
CA GLY A 167 -37.33 -12.89 -35.43
C GLY A 167 -37.94 -12.66 -36.83
N PRO A 168 -38.75 -13.58 -37.36
CA PRO A 168 -39.32 -13.44 -38.70
C PRO A 168 -40.57 -12.58 -38.63
N PHE A 169 -40.48 -11.30 -39.03
CA PHE A 169 -41.66 -10.50 -39.32
C PHE A 169 -41.85 -10.35 -40.82
N SER A 170 -42.91 -11.01 -41.28
CA SER A 170 -43.43 -10.95 -42.63
C SER A 170 -44.33 -9.72 -42.82
N LEU A 171 -44.19 -9.10 -44.00
CA LEU A 171 -45.15 -8.28 -44.75
C LEU A 171 -45.57 -6.89 -44.21
N GLY A 172 -45.32 -5.88 -45.04
CA GLY A 172 -45.93 -4.55 -44.90
C GLY A 172 -45.50 -3.60 -46.02
N TRP A 173 -46.21 -3.65 -47.14
CA TRP A 173 -46.13 -2.74 -48.28
C TRP A 173 -46.10 -1.25 -47.87
N PHE A 174 -45.15 -0.46 -48.39
CA PHE A 174 -45.48 0.74 -49.17
C PHE A 174 -44.26 1.30 -49.92
N ARG A 175 -44.35 1.24 -51.23
CA ARG A 175 -43.46 1.91 -52.18
C ARG A 175 -44.00 3.33 -52.37
N ARG A 176 -43.23 4.37 -52.04
CA ARG A 176 -43.44 5.69 -52.64
C ARG A 176 -42.09 6.28 -53.05
N ARG A 177 -42.02 6.56 -54.35
CA ARG A 177 -40.87 7.04 -55.12
C ARG A 177 -40.99 8.58 -55.18
N ASN A 178 -39.83 9.22 -55.19
CA ASN A 178 -39.56 10.65 -55.37
C ASN A 178 -40.49 11.40 -56.32
N GLU A 179 -40.77 12.66 -55.97
CA GLU A 179 -40.42 13.85 -56.76
C GLU A 179 -39.80 14.89 -55.82
#